data_AF-A0A183I5M0-F1
#
_entry.id   AF-A0A183I5M0-F1
#
_cell.length_a   1.000
_cell.length_b   1.000
_cell.length_c   1.000
_cell.angle_alpha   90.00
_cell.angle_beta   90.00
_cell.angle_gamma   90.00
#
_symmetry.space_group_name_H-M   'P 1'
#
loop_
_entity.id
_entity.type
_entity.pdbx_description
1 polymer ?
#
loop_
_entity_poly.entity_id
_entity_poly.type
_entity_poly.pdbx_seq_one_letter_code
_entity_poly.pdbx_strand_id
1 'polypeptide(L)'
;MLMCFKIKYPTRVYMLRGNHEDANTTLIYGFYDECISRFPNDEGELLWHIFMMVFNMMPITAIVADRILCMHGGLSPHLNDIAMLEKISRPSIVPPYGVMCDVLWSDPDDRYPGWALSARGISFTFSSKVVKEFCETNNIDLIVRGHQLTADMFRGGYKYFADGRLLTIFSAPNYLNMKNDSCVLHISRKFKCHFTVFRPIFVGSAEAQNGTEEAPRATSLD
;
A
#
# COMPACT_ATOMS: atom_id res chain seq x y z
N MET A 1 1.22 -16.96 -5.86
CA MET A 1 0.15 -16.57 -6.83
C MET A 1 0.45 -15.25 -7.55
N LEU A 2 0.66 -14.12 -6.85
CA LEU A 2 0.85 -12.79 -7.49
C LEU A 2 2.02 -12.78 -8.50
N MET A 3 3.16 -13.38 -8.15
CA MET A 3 4.30 -13.53 -9.06
C MET A 3 3.94 -14.29 -10.34
N CYS A 4 3.10 -15.34 -10.25
CA CYS A 4 2.62 -16.08 -11.42
C CYS A 4 1.76 -15.20 -12.33
N PHE A 5 0.90 -14.34 -11.76
CA PHE A 5 0.13 -13.38 -12.55
C PHE A 5 1.00 -12.30 -13.19
N LYS A 6 2.07 -11.85 -12.51
CA LYS A 6 3.04 -10.94 -13.11
C LYS A 6 3.75 -11.58 -14.31
N ILE A 7 4.14 -12.85 -14.20
CA ILE A 7 4.76 -13.61 -15.29
C ILE A 7 3.76 -13.79 -16.45
N LYS A 8 2.53 -14.19 -16.15
CA LYS A 8 1.50 -14.46 -17.18
C LYS A 8 0.99 -13.20 -17.86
N TYR A 9 0.87 -12.10 -17.14
CA TYR A 9 0.30 -10.83 -17.62
C TYR A 9 1.22 -9.64 -17.30
N PRO A 10 2.44 -9.60 -17.88
CA PRO A 10 3.48 -8.64 -17.49
C PRO A 10 3.14 -7.18 -17.76
N THR A 11 2.19 -6.91 -18.68
CA THR A 11 1.71 -5.57 -19.04
C THR A 11 0.35 -5.23 -18.45
N ARG A 12 -0.22 -6.09 -17.60
CA ARG A 12 -1.53 -5.88 -16.96
C ARG A 12 -1.47 -5.96 -15.43
N VAL A 13 -0.51 -6.71 -14.90
CA VAL A 13 -0.29 -6.85 -13.46
C VAL A 13 1.02 -6.19 -13.10
N TYR A 14 0.96 -5.28 -12.14
CA TYR A 14 2.10 -4.55 -11.59
C TYR A 14 2.06 -4.71 -10.08
N MET A 15 3.22 -4.88 -9.47
CA MET A 15 3.36 -5.03 -8.02
C MET A 15 4.39 -4.01 -7.59
N LEU A 16 3.96 -3.03 -6.79
CA LEU A 16 4.86 -2.09 -6.14
C LEU A 16 5.44 -2.73 -4.89
N ARG A 17 6.66 -2.35 -4.54
CA ARG A 17 7.31 -2.76 -3.31
C ARG A 17 6.63 -2.08 -2.12
N GLY A 18 6.31 -2.84 -1.08
CA GLY A 18 5.92 -2.31 0.22
C GLY A 18 7.10 -2.35 1.20
N ASN A 19 6.86 -1.86 2.42
CA ASN A 19 7.86 -1.89 3.48
C ASN A 19 8.08 -3.29 4.08
N HIS A 20 7.19 -4.25 3.79
CA HIS A 20 7.32 -5.64 4.21
C HIS A 20 8.11 -6.49 3.22
N GLU A 21 8.30 -6.04 1.98
CA GLU A 21 9.20 -6.64 1.00
C GLU A 21 10.67 -6.22 1.27
N ASP A 22 11.11 -6.41 2.51
CA ASP A 22 12.44 -6.11 3.02
C ASP A 22 12.93 -7.22 3.97
N ALA A 23 14.25 -7.45 4.00
CA ALA A 23 14.84 -8.51 4.82
C ALA A 23 14.55 -8.30 6.31
N ASN A 24 14.71 -7.08 6.82
CA ASN A 24 14.50 -6.81 8.25
C ASN A 24 13.04 -7.05 8.65
N THR A 25 12.10 -6.61 7.81
CA THR A 25 10.68 -6.77 8.09
C THR A 25 10.26 -8.24 7.98
N THR A 26 10.72 -8.97 6.96
CA THR A 26 10.34 -10.39 6.79
C THR A 26 10.91 -11.32 7.85
N LEU A 27 12.08 -11.01 8.42
CA LEU A 27 12.67 -11.74 9.55
C LEU A 27 11.85 -11.60 10.83
N ILE A 28 11.23 -10.43 11.05
CA ILE A 28 10.52 -10.13 12.30
C ILE A 28 9.04 -10.51 12.21
N TYR A 29 8.41 -10.33 11.05
CA TYR A 29 6.96 -10.41 10.89
C TYR A 29 6.49 -11.69 10.17
N GLY A 30 7.26 -12.79 10.31
CA GLY A 30 6.80 -14.17 10.09
C GLY A 30 7.00 -14.75 8.70
N PHE A 31 7.36 -13.96 7.67
CA PHE A 31 7.57 -14.51 6.33
C PHE A 31 8.79 -15.43 6.25
N TYR A 32 9.88 -15.08 6.95
CA TYR A 32 11.04 -15.95 7.09
C TYR A 32 10.65 -17.28 7.77
N ASP A 33 10.00 -17.20 8.94
CA ASP A 33 9.56 -18.38 9.70
C ASP A 33 8.58 -19.26 8.90
N GLU A 34 7.71 -18.66 8.08
CA GLU A 34 6.83 -19.40 7.18
C GLU A 34 7.64 -20.18 6.14
N CYS A 35 8.68 -19.58 5.54
CA CYS A 35 9.54 -20.28 4.57
C CYS A 35 10.23 -21.48 5.22
N ILE A 36 10.85 -21.29 6.39
CA ILE A 36 11.57 -22.35 7.11
C ILE A 36 10.61 -23.47 7.57
N SER A 37 9.43 -23.12 8.09
CA SER A 37 8.49 -24.11 8.62
C SER A 37 7.82 -24.96 7.54
N ARG A 38 7.63 -24.42 6.33
CA ARG A 38 6.92 -25.10 5.23
C ARG A 38 7.84 -25.91 4.31
N PHE A 39 9.12 -25.57 4.23
CA PHE A 39 10.08 -26.18 3.32
C PHE A 39 11.31 -26.70 4.10
N PRO A 40 11.40 -28.03 4.34
CA PRO A 40 12.45 -28.64 5.16
C PRO A 40 13.82 -28.68 4.47
N ASN A 41 14.86 -29.10 5.20
CA ASN A 41 16.22 -29.36 4.68
C ASN A 41 16.86 -28.17 3.96
N ASP A 42 16.90 -27.01 4.61
CA ASP A 42 17.48 -25.74 4.12
C ASP A 42 16.80 -25.12 2.88
N GLU A 43 15.82 -25.78 2.25
CA GLU A 43 15.09 -25.25 1.11
C GLU A 43 14.30 -23.97 1.44
N GLY A 44 13.76 -23.87 2.66
CA GLY A 44 13.06 -22.69 3.13
C GLY A 44 13.95 -21.45 3.20
N GLU A 45 15.19 -21.61 3.64
CA GLU A 45 16.15 -20.51 3.73
C GLU A 45 16.55 -20.05 2.32
N LEU A 46 16.83 -21.00 1.42
CA LEU A 46 17.11 -20.70 0.01
C LEU A 46 15.93 -19.97 -0.66
N LEU A 47 14.71 -20.42 -0.40
CA LEU A 47 13.50 -19.81 -0.93
C LEU A 47 13.33 -18.36 -0.44
N TRP A 48 13.56 -18.09 0.85
CA TRP A 48 13.53 -16.73 1.39
C TRP A 48 14.56 -15.82 0.71
N HIS A 49 15.80 -16.30 0.50
CA HIS A 49 16.81 -15.54 -0.24
C HIS A 49 16.38 -15.22 -1.68
N ILE A 50 15.74 -16.16 -2.37
CA ILE A 50 15.19 -15.93 -3.72
C ILE A 50 14.10 -14.85 -3.68
N PHE A 51 13.20 -14.87 -2.68
CA PHE A 51 12.22 -13.80 -2.51
C PHE A 51 12.88 -12.45 -2.25
N MET A 52 13.95 -12.38 -1.45
CA MET A 52 14.69 -11.13 -1.25
C MET A 52 15.28 -10.58 -2.55
N MET A 53 15.83 -11.44 -3.40
CA MET A 53 16.30 -11.03 -4.73
C MET A 53 15.17 -10.45 -5.58
N VAL A 54 13.98 -11.05 -5.53
CA VAL A 54 12.80 -10.54 -6.26
C VAL A 54 12.33 -9.21 -5.69
N PHE A 55 12.20 -9.09 -4.37
CA PHE A 55 11.78 -7.87 -3.68
C PHE A 55 12.72 -6.70 -3.97
N ASN A 56 14.03 -6.95 -4.01
CA ASN A 56 15.03 -5.94 -4.33
C ASN A 56 14.91 -5.41 -5.77
N MET A 57 14.24 -6.14 -6.67
CA MET A 57 13.99 -5.74 -8.06
C MET A 57 12.62 -5.06 -8.27
N MET A 58 11.75 -5.04 -7.25
CA MET A 58 10.40 -4.49 -7.39
C MET A 58 10.42 -2.97 -7.61
N PRO A 59 9.53 -2.43 -8.47
CA PRO A 59 9.36 -0.99 -8.61
C PRO A 59 8.79 -0.39 -7.32
N ILE A 60 9.20 0.84 -6.98
CA ILE A 60 8.80 1.53 -5.74
C ILE A 60 7.50 2.32 -5.91
N THR A 61 7.33 2.94 -7.07
CA THR A 61 6.16 3.77 -7.40
C THR A 61 5.63 3.46 -8.80
N ALA A 62 4.42 3.92 -9.10
CA ALA A 62 3.87 3.95 -10.44
C ALA A 62 3.12 5.26 -10.67
N ILE A 63 3.10 5.71 -11.93
CA ILE A 63 2.27 6.83 -12.35
C ILE A 63 1.19 6.27 -13.30
N VAL A 64 -0.07 6.51 -12.96
CA VAL A 64 -1.22 6.11 -13.77
C VAL A 64 -1.72 7.33 -14.54
N ALA A 65 -1.62 7.23 -15.86
CA ALA A 65 -2.01 8.24 -16.84
C ALA A 65 -1.53 9.66 -16.49
N ASP A 66 -0.26 9.75 -16.08
CA ASP A 66 0.47 10.99 -15.82
C ASP A 66 -0.11 11.90 -14.73
N ARG A 67 -1.13 11.44 -14.00
CA ARG A 67 -1.88 12.25 -13.02
C ARG A 67 -2.02 11.61 -11.64
N ILE A 68 -1.90 10.29 -11.54
CA ILE A 68 -2.10 9.55 -10.28
C ILE A 68 -0.81 8.87 -9.87
N LEU A 69 -0.24 9.30 -8.74
CA LEU A 69 0.99 8.72 -8.20
C LEU A 69 0.66 7.64 -7.18
N CYS A 70 1.07 6.41 -7.46
CA CYS A 70 0.88 5.25 -6.61
C CYS A 70 2.18 4.90 -5.87
N MET A 71 2.10 4.69 -4.57
CA MET A 71 3.22 4.27 -3.71
C MET A 71 2.71 3.51 -2.48
N HIS A 72 3.58 2.83 -1.74
CA HIS A 72 3.13 2.13 -0.52
C HIS A 72 3.06 3.05 0.69
N GLY A 73 4.19 3.71 0.97
CA GLY A 73 4.40 4.72 2.00
C GLY A 73 3.73 6.04 1.63
N GLY A 74 4.49 7.12 1.62
CA GLY A 74 4.01 8.43 1.23
C GLY A 74 5.14 9.31 0.72
N LEU A 75 5.04 10.61 0.99
CA LEU A 75 6.03 11.58 0.52
C LEU A 75 7.32 11.54 1.36
N SER A 76 8.38 12.15 0.82
CA SER A 76 9.66 12.38 1.53
C SER A 76 9.97 13.86 1.60
N PRO A 77 10.57 14.38 2.70
CA PRO A 77 11.09 15.76 2.75
C PRO A 77 12.23 16.00 1.75
N HIS A 78 12.79 14.93 1.18
CA HIS A 78 13.83 14.96 0.18
C HIS A 78 13.31 14.72 -1.24
N LEU A 79 12.00 14.59 -1.42
CA LEU A 79 11.36 14.36 -2.72
C LEU A 79 10.60 15.61 -3.17
N ASN A 80 11.27 16.44 -3.98
CA ASN A 80 10.67 17.64 -4.56
C ASN A 80 10.18 17.44 -6.00
N ASP A 81 10.83 16.52 -6.73
CA ASP A 81 10.56 16.21 -8.14
C ASP A 81 10.33 14.71 -8.30
N ILE A 82 9.21 14.32 -8.93
CA ILE A 82 8.87 12.93 -9.23
C ILE A 82 9.95 12.21 -10.06
N ALA A 83 10.73 12.93 -10.88
CA ALA A 83 11.83 12.35 -11.65
C ALA A 83 12.97 11.80 -10.76
N MET A 84 13.02 12.19 -9.47
CA MET A 84 13.94 11.58 -8.51
C MET A 84 13.59 10.12 -8.22
N LEU A 85 12.32 9.73 -8.31
CA LEU A 85 11.87 8.35 -8.07
C LEU A 85 12.40 7.40 -9.15
N GLU A 86 12.56 7.87 -10.38
CA GLU A 86 13.10 7.09 -11.49
C GLU A 86 14.60 6.78 -11.32
N LYS A 87 15.31 7.59 -10.52
CA LYS A 87 16.75 7.46 -10.27
C LYS A 87 17.09 6.43 -9.20
N ILE A 88 16.08 5.84 -8.53
CA ILE A 88 16.29 4.76 -7.56
C ILE A 88 16.72 3.50 -8.33
N SER A 89 18.00 3.14 -8.18
CA SER A 89 18.58 1.98 -8.86
C SER A 89 17.95 0.68 -8.35
N ARG A 90 17.90 -0.34 -9.22
CA ARG A 90 17.47 -1.70 -8.87
C ARG A 90 18.52 -2.70 -9.38
N PRO A 91 18.89 -3.74 -8.61
CA PRO A 91 18.34 -4.08 -7.30
C PRO A 91 18.76 -3.10 -6.20
N SER A 92 17.90 -2.90 -5.21
CA SER A 92 18.13 -2.00 -4.08
C SER A 92 17.74 -2.64 -2.76
N ILE A 93 18.54 -2.42 -1.72
CA ILE A 93 18.18 -2.70 -0.32
C ILE A 93 17.55 -1.43 0.25
N VAL A 94 16.47 -1.54 1.04
CA VAL A 94 15.82 -0.38 1.63
C VAL A 94 16.77 0.26 2.66
N PRO A 95 17.21 1.52 2.48
CA PRO A 95 18.07 2.19 3.45
C PRO A 95 17.29 2.55 4.72
N PRO A 96 17.95 2.79 5.86
CA PRO A 96 17.28 3.22 7.09
C PRO A 96 16.72 4.65 7.03
N TYR A 97 17.13 5.47 6.05
CA TYR A 97 16.67 6.84 5.84
C TYR A 97 16.75 7.26 4.36
N GLY A 98 16.14 8.38 4.01
CA GLY A 98 16.16 8.97 2.67
C GLY A 98 14.95 8.58 1.81
N VAL A 99 14.91 9.07 0.57
CA VAL A 99 13.72 9.00 -0.31
C VAL A 99 13.15 7.59 -0.43
N MET A 100 13.98 6.57 -0.64
CA MET A 100 13.49 5.18 -0.77
C MET A 100 12.87 4.66 0.53
N CYS A 101 13.44 4.99 1.69
CA CYS A 101 12.87 4.65 2.98
C CYS A 101 11.50 5.34 3.14
N ASP A 102 11.47 6.64 2.90
CA ASP A 102 10.27 7.46 3.14
C ASP A 102 9.10 7.06 2.25
N VAL A 103 9.35 6.79 0.96
CA VAL A 103 8.30 6.36 0.02
C VAL A 103 7.69 5.00 0.38
N LEU A 104 8.33 4.23 1.25
CA LEU A 104 7.80 2.96 1.77
C LEU A 104 7.20 3.09 3.18
N TRP A 105 7.64 4.05 4.00
CA TRP A 105 7.34 4.10 5.43
C TRP A 105 6.60 5.35 5.92
N SER A 106 6.58 6.44 5.17
CA SER A 106 6.00 7.69 5.63
C SER A 106 4.46 7.68 5.62
N ASP A 107 3.88 8.57 6.42
CA ASP A 107 2.46 8.56 6.78
C ASP A 107 1.80 9.95 6.75
N PRO A 108 0.60 10.12 6.17
CA PRO A 108 -0.14 11.38 6.25
C PRO A 108 -0.66 11.64 7.66
N ASP A 109 -0.45 12.86 8.18
CA ASP A 109 -0.92 13.27 9.51
C ASP A 109 -0.97 14.81 9.63
N ASP A 110 -2.13 15.35 10.03
CA ASP A 110 -2.33 16.79 10.20
C ASP A 110 -2.13 17.28 11.64
N ARG A 111 -1.69 16.42 12.58
CA ARG A 111 -1.40 16.85 13.96
C ARG A 111 -0.30 17.93 14.03
N TYR A 112 0.64 17.93 13.09
CA TYR A 112 1.72 18.91 12.99
C TYR A 112 1.78 19.50 11.58
N PRO A 113 2.08 20.80 11.41
CA PRO A 113 2.24 21.39 10.10
C PRO A 113 3.55 20.92 9.45
N GLY A 114 3.53 20.59 8.16
CA GLY A 114 4.73 20.21 7.42
C GLY A 114 5.12 18.75 7.69
N TRP A 115 6.32 18.55 8.23
CA TRP A 115 6.91 17.25 8.51
C TRP A 115 7.12 17.04 10.01
N ALA A 116 6.88 15.82 10.48
CA ALA A 116 7.25 15.41 11.85
C ALA A 116 7.85 14.00 11.84
N LEU A 117 8.55 13.61 12.91
CA LEU A 117 9.08 12.26 13.04
C LEU A 117 7.93 11.26 13.24
N SER A 118 8.01 10.12 12.55
CA SER A 118 6.99 9.08 12.68
C SER A 118 7.06 8.39 14.05
N ALA A 119 5.90 8.16 14.65
CA ALA A 119 5.77 7.35 15.86
C ALA A 119 6.17 5.88 15.66
N ARG A 120 6.36 5.44 14.40
CA ARG A 120 6.90 4.12 14.05
C ARG A 120 8.40 3.98 14.33
N GLY A 121 9.09 5.09 14.61
CA GLY A 121 10.55 5.12 14.78
C GLY A 121 11.35 5.09 13.48
N ILE A 122 10.67 5.22 12.33
CA ILE A 122 11.28 5.27 11.00
C ILE A 122 10.53 6.24 10.10
N SER A 123 11.26 7.01 9.29
CA SER A 123 10.73 8.03 8.40
C SER A 123 9.90 9.11 9.14
N PHE A 124 8.97 9.74 8.43
CA PHE A 124 8.26 10.94 8.81
C PHE A 124 6.74 10.79 8.69
N THR A 125 6.02 11.67 9.35
CA THR A 125 4.66 12.04 8.96
C THR A 125 4.65 13.35 8.17
N PHE A 126 3.64 13.53 7.33
CA PHE A 126 3.48 14.72 6.50
C PHE A 126 2.04 15.25 6.49
N SER A 127 1.90 16.57 6.55
CA SER A 127 0.60 17.22 6.64
C SER A 127 -0.09 17.37 5.29
N SER A 128 -1.37 17.72 5.31
CA SER A 128 -2.18 18.00 4.12
C SER A 128 -1.61 19.13 3.27
N LYS A 129 -0.93 20.10 3.90
CA LYS A 129 -0.20 21.16 3.21
C LYS A 129 0.89 20.59 2.30
N VAL A 130 1.70 19.67 2.82
CA VAL A 130 2.79 19.01 2.06
C VAL A 130 2.21 18.27 0.85
N VAL A 131 1.11 17.54 1.04
CA VAL A 131 0.43 16.82 -0.04
C VAL A 131 -0.01 17.77 -1.15
N LYS A 132 -0.69 18.87 -0.79
CA LYS A 132 -1.20 19.84 -1.76
C LYS A 132 -0.07 20.50 -2.55
N GLU A 133 0.96 20.98 -1.86
CA GLU A 133 2.14 21.61 -2.48
C GLU A 133 2.87 20.65 -3.43
N PHE A 134 3.06 19.39 -3.01
CA PHE A 134 3.67 18.38 -3.84
C PHE A 134 2.85 18.10 -5.11
N CYS A 135 1.54 17.92 -4.95
CA CYS A 135 0.62 17.65 -6.06
C CYS A 135 0.59 18.81 -7.06
N GLU A 136 0.55 20.06 -6.59
CA GLU A 136 0.60 21.25 -7.44
C GLU A 136 1.93 21.36 -8.20
N THR A 137 3.05 21.17 -7.50
CA THR A 137 4.39 21.29 -8.08
C THR A 137 4.65 20.22 -9.14
N ASN A 138 4.19 19.00 -8.91
CA ASN A 138 4.47 17.84 -9.76
C ASN A 138 3.33 17.51 -10.72
N ASN A 139 2.31 18.37 -10.82
CA ASN A 139 1.17 18.19 -11.72
C ASN A 139 0.41 16.86 -11.49
N ILE A 140 0.30 16.44 -10.22
CA ILE A 140 -0.39 15.23 -9.76
C ILE A 140 -1.77 15.61 -9.21
N ASP A 141 -2.80 14.87 -9.62
CA ASP A 141 -4.16 15.06 -9.12
C ASP A 141 -4.40 14.29 -7.82
N LEU A 142 -3.88 13.06 -7.75
CA LEU A 142 -4.15 12.13 -6.66
C LEU A 142 -2.91 11.29 -6.33
N ILE A 143 -2.59 11.18 -5.05
CA ILE A 143 -1.68 10.17 -4.52
C ILE A 143 -2.51 9.00 -3.99
N VAL A 144 -2.25 7.79 -4.47
CA VAL A 144 -2.88 6.55 -3.95
C VAL A 144 -1.83 5.76 -3.18
N ARG A 145 -2.14 5.43 -1.93
CA ARG A 145 -1.22 4.73 -1.05
C ARG A 145 -1.81 3.56 -0.26
N GLY A 146 -0.95 2.78 0.37
CA GLY A 146 -1.30 1.66 1.25
C GLY A 146 -0.88 1.86 2.70
N HIS A 147 -0.23 0.83 3.27
CA HIS A 147 0.55 0.82 4.53
C HIS A 147 -0.17 1.13 5.86
N GLN A 148 -1.20 1.97 5.90
CA GLN A 148 -1.90 2.36 7.12
C GLN A 148 -3.34 1.88 7.16
N LEU A 149 -3.75 1.44 8.35
CA LEU A 149 -5.14 1.23 8.74
C LEU A 149 -5.45 2.16 9.92
N THR A 150 -6.34 3.12 9.73
CA THR A 150 -6.84 4.02 10.79
C THR A 150 -8.28 3.70 11.14
N ALA A 151 -8.78 4.20 12.29
CA ALA A 151 -10.15 3.96 12.75
C ALA A 151 -11.21 4.31 11.69
N ASP A 152 -11.02 5.41 10.95
CA ASP A 152 -11.93 5.86 9.88
C ASP A 152 -12.06 4.84 8.73
N MET A 153 -11.08 3.96 8.55
CA MET A 153 -11.04 2.96 7.48
C MET A 153 -11.67 1.63 7.91
N PHE A 154 -12.07 1.46 9.17
CA PHE A 154 -12.65 0.20 9.65
C PHE A 154 -13.92 -0.15 8.88
N ARG A 155 -14.66 0.86 8.43
CA ARG A 155 -15.74 0.71 7.47
C ARG A 155 -15.26 1.21 6.12
N GLY A 156 -15.40 0.39 5.09
CA GLY A 156 -15.01 0.75 3.72
C GLY A 156 -13.55 0.46 3.34
N GLY A 157 -12.59 0.45 4.27
CA GLY A 157 -11.19 0.09 3.97
C GLY A 157 -10.39 1.15 3.21
N TYR A 158 -10.87 2.40 3.15
CA TYR A 158 -10.17 3.53 2.52
C TYR A 158 -10.38 4.83 3.28
N LYS A 159 -9.50 5.81 3.06
CA LYS A 159 -9.60 7.17 3.62
C LYS A 159 -9.02 8.21 2.68
N TYR A 160 -9.80 9.27 2.42
CA TYR A 160 -9.29 10.47 1.77
C TYR A 160 -8.59 11.39 2.78
N PHE A 161 -7.60 12.13 2.28
CA PHE A 161 -6.82 13.11 3.01
C PHE A 161 -6.49 14.30 2.10
N ALA A 162 -6.16 15.45 2.70
CA ALA A 162 -5.76 16.66 1.98
C ALA A 162 -6.75 17.10 0.88
N ASP A 163 -8.03 17.24 1.24
CA ASP A 163 -9.13 17.60 0.32
C ASP A 163 -9.22 16.68 -0.91
N GLY A 164 -8.99 15.39 -0.69
CA GLY A 164 -9.08 14.36 -1.73
C GLY A 164 -7.83 14.22 -2.61
N ARG A 165 -6.75 14.96 -2.32
CA ARG A 165 -5.46 14.84 -3.05
C ARG A 165 -4.65 13.61 -2.66
N LEU A 166 -4.98 12.94 -1.56
CA LEU A 166 -4.40 11.67 -1.16
C LEU A 166 -5.48 10.69 -0.73
N LEU A 167 -5.33 9.44 -1.15
CA LEU A 167 -6.22 8.33 -0.84
C LEU A 167 -5.39 7.16 -0.28
N THR A 168 -5.71 6.74 0.93
CA THR A 168 -5.20 5.49 1.51
C THR A 168 -6.20 4.38 1.24
N ILE A 169 -5.74 3.24 0.73
CA ILE A 169 -6.52 2.00 0.58
C ILE A 169 -5.88 0.87 1.38
N PHE A 170 -6.71 -0.02 1.91
CA PHE A 170 -6.24 -1.20 2.64
C PHE A 170 -7.02 -2.43 2.19
N SER A 171 -6.30 -3.47 1.76
CA SER A 171 -6.90 -4.62 1.06
C SER A 171 -6.88 -5.93 1.86
N ALA A 172 -6.56 -5.88 3.16
CA ALA A 172 -6.62 -7.03 4.07
C ALA A 172 -7.76 -6.87 5.09
N PRO A 173 -8.86 -7.62 4.97
CA PRO A 173 -9.96 -7.56 5.93
C PRO A 173 -9.59 -8.29 7.24
N ASN A 174 -10.16 -7.84 8.36
CA ASN A 174 -9.85 -8.39 9.70
C ASN A 174 -8.35 -8.45 10.01
N TYR A 175 -7.61 -7.44 9.58
CA TYR A 175 -6.18 -7.36 9.84
C TYR A 175 -5.90 -7.38 11.34
N LEU A 176 -5.04 -8.30 11.78
CA LEU A 176 -4.72 -8.52 13.19
C LEU A 176 -5.97 -8.65 14.09
N ASN A 177 -7.04 -9.29 13.58
CA ASN A 177 -8.32 -9.44 14.29
C ASN A 177 -9.03 -8.12 14.64
N MET A 178 -8.71 -7.03 13.93
CA MET A 178 -9.29 -5.70 14.17
C MET A 178 -10.68 -5.51 13.53
N LYS A 179 -11.19 -6.52 12.80
CA LYS A 179 -12.52 -6.51 12.16
C LYS A 179 -12.74 -5.41 11.12
N ASN A 180 -11.67 -4.83 10.56
CA ASN A 180 -11.78 -3.83 9.51
C ASN A 180 -12.28 -4.45 8.19
N ASP A 181 -13.01 -3.64 7.44
CA ASP A 181 -13.25 -3.86 6.02
C ASP A 181 -11.95 -3.68 5.23
N SER A 182 -11.98 -4.14 3.98
CA SER A 182 -10.94 -3.92 2.99
C SER A 182 -11.53 -3.43 1.69
N CYS A 183 -10.72 -2.85 0.81
CA CYS A 183 -11.20 -2.41 -0.49
C CYS A 183 -10.22 -2.62 -1.64
N VAL A 184 -10.78 -2.49 -2.84
CA VAL A 184 -10.07 -2.31 -4.10
C VAL A 184 -10.58 -1.05 -4.77
N LEU A 185 -9.66 -0.18 -5.20
CA LEU A 185 -9.94 1.01 -5.99
C LEU A 185 -9.99 0.66 -7.48
N HIS A 186 -11.07 1.04 -8.15
CA HIS A 186 -11.24 0.99 -9.59
C HIS A 186 -11.15 2.41 -10.16
N ILE A 187 -10.20 2.63 -11.07
CA ILE A 187 -10.05 3.90 -11.79
C ILE A 187 -10.52 3.66 -13.23
N SER A 188 -11.60 4.32 -13.62
CA SER A 188 -12.11 4.25 -14.99
C SER A 188 -11.22 5.04 -15.97
N ARG A 189 -11.39 4.82 -17.27
CA ARG A 189 -10.71 5.61 -18.32
C ARG A 189 -11.02 7.11 -18.29
N LYS A 190 -12.12 7.50 -17.62
CA LYS A 190 -12.52 8.91 -17.41
C LYS A 190 -12.07 9.42 -16.02
N PHE A 191 -11.12 8.74 -15.38
CA PHE A 191 -10.59 9.06 -14.05
C PHE A 191 -11.60 9.04 -12.91
N LYS A 192 -12.80 8.47 -13.12
CA LYS A 192 -13.73 8.21 -12.02
C LYS A 192 -13.22 7.08 -11.13
N CYS A 193 -13.13 7.34 -9.84
CA CYS A 193 -12.79 6.38 -8.80
C CYS A 193 -14.05 5.68 -8.26
N HIS A 194 -14.01 4.35 -8.18
CA HIS A 194 -15.05 3.53 -7.57
C HIS A 194 -14.41 2.50 -6.64
N PHE A 195 -15.07 2.15 -5.54
CA PHE A 195 -14.54 1.23 -4.54
C PHE A 195 -15.40 -0.03 -4.48
N THR A 196 -14.73 -1.18 -4.55
CA THR A 196 -15.33 -2.45 -4.15
C THR A 196 -14.86 -2.75 -2.73
N VAL A 197 -15.80 -2.92 -1.80
CA VAL A 197 -15.53 -3.16 -0.37
C VAL A 197 -15.77 -4.62 -0.02
N PHE A 198 -14.83 -5.24 0.69
CA PHE A 198 -14.90 -6.61 1.18
C PHE A 198 -14.88 -6.63 2.69
N ARG A 199 -15.91 -7.23 3.29
CA ARG A 199 -16.07 -7.35 4.74
C ARG A 199 -15.48 -8.67 5.23
N PRO A 200 -14.94 -8.71 6.46
CA PRO A 200 -14.41 -9.95 7.02
C PRO A 200 -15.52 -10.98 7.26
N ILE A 201 -15.20 -12.24 6.99
CA ILE A 201 -16.08 -13.38 7.27
C ILE A 201 -15.64 -13.99 8.60
N PHE A 202 -16.54 -14.03 9.58
CA PHE A 202 -16.30 -14.68 10.87
C PHE A 202 -16.92 -16.07 10.86
N VAL A 203 -16.11 -17.10 11.12
CA VAL A 203 -16.61 -18.48 11.24
C VAL A 203 -17.44 -18.57 12.52
N GLY A 204 -18.77 -18.66 12.36
CA GLY A 204 -19.76 -18.64 13.44
C GLY A 204 -21.07 -17.89 13.10
N SER A 205 -21.09 -17.07 12.04
CA SER A 205 -22.30 -16.35 11.60
C SER A 205 -22.97 -16.93 10.34
N ALA A 206 -22.45 -18.02 9.78
CA ALA A 206 -23.00 -18.65 8.57
C ALA A 206 -24.27 -19.50 8.83
N GLU A 207 -24.62 -19.78 10.09
CA GLU A 207 -25.84 -20.54 10.43
C GLU A 207 -27.08 -19.65 10.69
N ALA A 208 -26.96 -18.33 10.61
CA ALA A 208 -28.06 -17.40 10.93
C ALA A 208 -28.62 -16.59 9.74
N GLN A 209 -28.20 -16.86 8.50
CA GLN A 209 -28.72 -16.15 7.32
C GLN A 209 -29.09 -17.10 6.17
N ASN A 210 -29.96 -18.08 6.46
CA ASN A 210 -30.91 -18.54 5.44
C ASN A 210 -32.14 -17.63 5.52
N GLY A 211 -32.09 -16.50 4.79
CA GLY A 211 -33.19 -15.55 4.72
C GLY A 211 -32.85 -14.36 3.83
N THR A 212 -33.26 -14.45 2.57
CA THR A 212 -33.27 -13.42 1.50
C THR A 212 -31.91 -12.96 0.96
N GLU A 213 -31.59 -13.43 -0.25
CA GLU A 213 -30.61 -12.81 -1.15
C GLU A 213 -31.02 -11.36 -1.45
N GLU A 214 -30.27 -10.38 -0.97
CA GLU A 214 -30.21 -9.06 -1.60
C GLU A 214 -28.88 -8.94 -2.37
N ALA A 215 -29.00 -8.71 -3.68
CA ALA A 215 -27.89 -8.47 -4.60
C ALA A 215 -27.00 -7.29 -4.13
N PRO A 216 -25.71 -7.26 -4.51
CA PRO A 216 -24.79 -6.19 -4.11
C PRO A 216 -25.27 -4.85 -4.67
N ARG A 217 -25.71 -3.94 -3.79
CA ARG A 217 -26.02 -2.55 -4.14
C ARG A 217 -24.72 -1.79 -4.36
N ALA A 218 -24.45 -1.42 -5.62
CA ALA A 218 -23.50 -0.37 -5.94
C ALA A 218 -24.05 0.96 -5.43
N THR A 219 -23.47 1.50 -4.36
CA THR A 219 -23.72 2.89 -3.96
C THR A 219 -22.87 3.82 -4.83
N SER A 220 -23.50 4.51 -5.78
CA SER A 220 -22.99 5.77 -6.32
C SER A 220 -23.21 6.85 -5.27
N LEU A 221 -22.13 7.47 -4.80
CA LEU A 221 -22.21 8.77 -4.14
C LEU A 221 -21.81 9.80 -5.20
N ASP A 222 -22.73 10.72 -5.47
CA ASP A 222 -22.52 11.90 -6.32
C ASP A 222 -21.50 12.86 -5.69
#